data_AF-A0A960H8H1-F1
#
_entry.id   AF-A0A960H8H1-F1
#
_cell.length_a   1.000
_cell.length_b   1.000
_cell.length_c   1.000
_cell.angle_alpha   90.00
_cell.angle_beta   90.00
_cell.angle_gamma   90.00
#
_symmetry.space_group_name_H-M   'P 1'
#
loop_
_entity.id
_entity.type
_entity.pdbx_description
1 polymer ?
#
loop_
_entity_poly.entity_id
_entity_poly.type
_entity_poly.pdbx_seq_one_letter_code
_entity_poly.pdbx_strand_id
1 'polypeptide(L)'
;AGALLAVVADHGMIAVRDADVVDIDARPELLTGVAAVGGEARARHVYAVPGAVDDVLAGWRDTLGELAWVLPREEAIAAGWFGGPVA
;
A
#
# COMPACT_ATOMS: atom_id res chain seq x y z
N ALA A 1 32.99 -4.03 -35.31
CA ALA A 1 32.67 -3.79 -33.89
C ALA A 1 31.18 -3.50 -33.77
N GLY A 2 30.49 -4.06 -32.77
CA GLY A 2 29.05 -3.87 -32.54
C GLY A 2 28.79 -3.17 -31.21
N ALA A 3 27.59 -2.61 -31.05
CA ALA A 3 27.11 -1.97 -29.83
C ALA A 3 25.72 -2.50 -29.45
N LEU A 4 25.38 -2.44 -28.15
CA LEU A 4 24.07 -2.77 -27.59
C LEU A 4 23.42 -1.51 -27.03
N LEU A 5 22.16 -1.26 -27.39
CA LEU A 5 21.31 -0.23 -26.79
C LEU A 5 20.13 -0.92 -26.11
N ALA A 6 19.95 -0.65 -24.83
CA ALA A 6 18.77 -1.07 -24.08
C ALA A 6 17.92 0.17 -23.74
N VAL A 7 16.64 0.11 -24.11
CA VAL A 7 15.63 1.11 -23.73
C VAL A 7 14.60 0.38 -22.89
N VAL A 8 14.43 0.81 -21.64
CA VAL A 8 13.56 0.17 -20.64
C VAL A 8 12.68 1.22 -19.96
N ALA A 9 11.60 0.74 -19.34
CA ALA A 9 10.75 1.50 -18.44
C ALA A 9 10.50 0.66 -17.19
N ASP A 10 10.29 1.33 -16.06
CA ASP A 10 9.98 0.72 -14.77
C ASP A 10 8.49 0.35 -14.65
N HIS A 11 7.60 1.23 -15.12
CA HIS A 11 6.17 1.00 -15.11
C HIS A 11 5.41 1.84 -16.15
N GLY A 12 4.17 1.43 -16.44
CA GLY A 12 3.22 2.17 -17.27
C GLY A 12 2.28 3.07 -16.46
N MET A 13 1.10 3.36 -17.04
CA MET A 13 0.04 4.15 -16.41
C MET A 13 -1.34 3.55 -16.72
N ILE A 14 -2.27 3.67 -15.77
CA ILE A 14 -3.68 3.29 -15.96
C ILE A 14 -4.58 4.46 -15.55
N ALA A 15 -5.79 4.53 -16.12
CA ALA A 15 -6.81 5.46 -15.67
C ALA A 15 -7.49 4.93 -14.40
N VAL A 16 -7.74 5.82 -13.44
CA VAL A 16 -8.51 5.53 -12.23
C VAL A 16 -9.88 6.16 -12.39
N ARG A 17 -10.95 5.41 -12.13
CA ARG A 17 -12.32 5.94 -12.16
C ARG A 17 -12.57 6.68 -10.85
N ASP A 18 -13.26 7.81 -10.88
CA ASP A 18 -13.59 8.57 -9.67
C ASP A 18 -14.33 7.72 -8.62
N ALA A 19 -15.17 6.78 -9.07
CA ALA A 19 -15.89 5.86 -8.21
C ALA A 19 -15.00 4.87 -7.44
N ASP A 20 -13.76 4.65 -7.89
CA ASP A 20 -12.78 3.77 -7.23
C ASP A 20 -11.81 4.55 -6.33
N VAL A 21 -11.90 5.88 -6.31
CA VAL A 21 -11.03 6.72 -5.48
C VAL A 21 -11.54 6.69 -4.04
N VAL A 22 -10.68 6.26 -3.13
CA VAL A 22 -10.92 6.39 -1.69
C VAL A 22 -10.12 7.55 -1.15
N ASP A 23 -10.83 8.58 -0.69
CA ASP A 23 -10.25 9.64 0.12
C ASP A 23 -10.16 9.18 1.57
N ILE A 24 -8.93 8.96 2.04
CA ILE A 24 -8.64 8.49 3.40
C ILE A 24 -8.99 9.58 4.42
N ASP A 25 -8.77 10.85 4.10
CA ASP A 25 -9.00 11.96 5.03
C ASP A 25 -10.51 12.20 5.27
N ALA A 26 -11.34 11.78 4.32
CA ALA A 26 -12.80 11.81 4.44
C ALA A 26 -13.39 10.58 5.18
N ARG A 27 -12.56 9.64 5.66
CA ARG A 27 -12.97 8.36 6.26
C ARG A 27 -12.42 8.23 7.69
N PRO A 28 -13.10 8.76 8.72
CA PRO A 28 -12.62 8.71 10.11
C PRO A 28 -12.30 7.28 10.60
N GLU A 29 -13.02 6.28 10.10
CA GLU A 29 -12.77 4.87 10.37
C GLU A 29 -11.37 4.40 9.94
N LEU A 30 -10.79 5.00 8.90
CA LEU A 30 -9.42 4.70 8.45
C LEU A 30 -8.34 5.44 9.23
N LEU A 31 -8.70 6.47 10.00
CA LEU A 31 -7.77 7.30 10.77
C LEU A 31 -7.73 6.94 12.26
N THR A 32 -8.70 6.16 12.74
CA THR A 32 -8.77 5.76 14.15
C THR A 32 -7.58 4.88 14.52
N GLY A 33 -6.76 5.32 15.48
CA GLY A 33 -5.55 4.60 15.89
C GLY A 33 -4.38 4.69 14.89
N VAL A 34 -4.49 5.50 13.84
CA VAL A 34 -3.42 5.71 12.85
C VAL A 34 -2.60 6.94 13.24
N ALA A 35 -1.28 6.76 13.36
CA ALA A 35 -0.32 7.82 13.60
C ALA A 35 0.11 8.53 12.30
N ALA A 36 0.24 7.78 11.20
CA ALA A 36 0.61 8.31 9.89
C ALA A 36 0.19 7.38 8.75
N VAL A 37 0.05 7.95 7.56
CA VAL A 37 -0.09 7.20 6.30
C VAL A 37 1.02 7.64 5.36
N GLY A 38 1.81 6.67 4.88
CA GLY A 38 2.88 6.88 3.91
C GLY A 38 2.67 6.08 2.63
N GLY A 39 3.66 6.14 1.74
CA GLY A 39 3.60 5.48 0.43
C GLY A 39 2.83 6.29 -0.61
N GLU A 40 2.51 5.64 -1.73
CA GLU A 40 1.79 6.25 -2.84
C GLU A 40 0.42 5.60 -3.05
N ALA A 41 -0.35 6.04 -4.04
CA ALA A 41 -1.76 5.69 -4.16
C ALA A 41 -2.03 4.19 -4.35
N ARG A 42 -1.08 3.42 -4.90
CA ARG A 42 -1.22 1.98 -5.16
C ARG A 42 -0.73 1.11 -3.99
N ALA A 43 0.16 1.64 -3.16
CA ALA A 43 0.83 0.98 -2.05
C ALA A 43 0.98 1.95 -0.88
N ARG A 44 0.00 1.90 0.02
CA ARG A 44 -0.03 2.68 1.26
C ARG A 44 0.61 1.91 2.41
N HIS A 45 1.37 2.63 3.24
CA HIS A 45 1.90 2.13 4.51
C HIS A 45 1.17 2.84 5.66
N VAL A 46 0.50 2.08 6.51
CA VAL A 46 -0.30 2.61 7.62
C VAL A 46 0.46 2.37 8.92
N TYR A 47 0.78 3.46 9.63
CA TYR A 47 1.51 3.40 10.89
C TYR A 47 0.50 3.53 12.03
N ALA A 48 0.22 2.45 12.74
CA ALA A 48 -0.65 2.49 13.91
C ALA A 48 0.06 3.15 15.11
N VAL A 49 -0.71 3.79 16.00
CA VAL A 49 -0.21 4.15 17.33
C VAL A 49 0.10 2.87 18.14
N PRO A 50 0.98 2.93 19.15
CA PRO A 50 1.31 1.76 19.97
C PRO A 50 0.06 1.08 20.55
N GLY A 51 -0.08 -0.22 20.32
CA GLY A 51 -1.20 -1.03 20.81
C GLY A 51 -2.43 -1.08 19.91
N ALA A 52 -2.50 -0.31 18.84
CA ALA A 52 -3.68 -0.23 17.96
C ALA A 52 -3.56 -1.03 16.65
N VAL A 53 -2.49 -1.80 16.45
CA VAL A 53 -2.20 -2.48 15.17
C VAL A 53 -3.34 -3.38 14.71
N ASP A 54 -3.88 -4.21 15.61
CA ASP A 54 -4.94 -5.17 15.26
C ASP A 54 -6.26 -4.46 14.91
N ASP A 55 -6.61 -3.43 15.67
CA ASP A 55 -7.82 -2.62 15.44
C ASP A 55 -7.71 -1.85 14.11
N VAL A 56 -6.56 -1.23 13.83
CA VAL A 56 -6.28 -0.55 12.57
C VAL A 56 -6.36 -1.54 11.40
N LEU A 57 -5.70 -2.70 11.53
CA LEU A 57 -5.72 -3.73 10.48
C LEU A 57 -7.14 -4.21 10.20
N ALA A 58 -7.96 -4.42 11.24
CA ALA A 58 -9.35 -4.81 11.11
C ALA A 58 -10.18 -3.72 10.41
N GLY A 59 -10.09 -2.46 10.84
CA GLY A 59 -10.83 -1.34 10.23
C GLY A 59 -10.47 -1.10 8.77
N TRP A 60 -9.18 -1.22 8.42
CA TRP A 60 -8.73 -1.11 7.04
C TRP A 60 -9.20 -2.29 6.18
N ARG A 61 -9.19 -3.52 6.72
CA ARG A 61 -9.73 -4.70 6.00
C ARG A 61 -11.23 -4.60 5.78
N ASP A 62 -12.00 -4.14 6.76
CA ASP A 62 -13.45 -3.96 6.64
C ASP A 62 -13.79 -2.91 5.57
N THR A 63 -13.03 -1.81 5.52
CA THR A 63 -13.30 -0.71 4.59
C THR A 63 -12.80 -0.99 3.17
N LEU A 64 -11.63 -1.62 3.03
CA LEU A 64 -10.90 -1.72 1.75
C LEU A 64 -10.68 -3.15 1.26
N GLY A 65 -11.08 -4.18 2.00
CA GLY A 65 -10.76 -5.58 1.67
C GLY A 65 -11.28 -6.06 0.31
N GLU A 66 -12.34 -5.44 -0.21
CA GLU A 66 -12.88 -5.71 -1.55
C GLU A 66 -12.14 -4.94 -2.67
N LEU A 67 -11.39 -3.89 -2.32
CA LEU A 67 -10.73 -2.98 -3.26
C LEU A 67 -9.20 -3.13 -3.29
N ALA A 68 -8.61 -3.58 -2.18
CA ALA A 68 -7.16 -3.66 -2.00
C ALA A 68 -6.75 -4.82 -1.09
N TRP A 69 -5.51 -5.28 -1.25
CA TRP A 69 -4.90 -6.17 -0.28
C TRP A 69 -4.47 -5.38 0.96
N VAL A 70 -5.02 -5.75 2.11
CA VAL A 70 -4.70 -5.14 3.40
C VAL A 70 -4.07 -6.20 4.31
N LEU A 71 -2.77 -6.06 4.56
CA LEU A 71 -1.95 -7.06 5.24
C LEU A 71 -1.10 -6.40 6.33
N PRO A 72 -0.78 -7.12 7.42
CA PRO A 72 0.31 -6.71 8.29
C PRO A 72 1.65 -6.75 7.54
N ARG A 73 2.61 -5.97 8.03
CA ARG A 73 3.94 -5.82 7.42
C ARG A 73 4.65 -7.16 7.23
N GLU A 74 4.57 -8.02 8.23
CA GLU A 74 5.26 -9.32 8.27
C GLU A 74 4.76 -10.25 7.17
N GLU A 75 3.45 -10.23 6.87
CA GLU A 75 2.85 -11.01 5.78
C GLU A 75 3.32 -10.51 4.41
N ALA A 76 3.33 -9.18 4.19
CA ALA A 76 3.80 -8.61 2.92
C ALA A 76 5.30 -8.91 2.67
N ILE A 77 6.12 -8.91 3.71
CA ILE A 77 7.53 -9.30 3.64
C ILE A 77 7.65 -10.79 3.33
N ALA A 78 6.92 -11.66 4.04
CA ALA A 78 6.95 -13.10 3.80
C ALA A 78 6.47 -13.48 2.39
N ALA A 79 5.55 -12.70 1.81
CA ALA A 79 5.10 -12.83 0.44
C ALA A 79 6.12 -12.32 -0.61
N GLY A 80 7.23 -11.73 -0.19
CA GLY A 80 8.32 -11.29 -1.07
C GLY A 80 8.04 -9.98 -1.83
N TRP A 81 7.05 -9.19 -1.41
CA TRP A 81 6.62 -7.99 -2.14
C TRP A 81 7.69 -6.90 -2.24
N PHE A 82 8.60 -6.85 -1.26
CA PHE A 82 9.68 -5.86 -1.21
C PHE A 82 11.01 -6.38 -1.79
N GLY A 83 11.00 -7.56 -2.40
CA GLY A 83 12.22 -8.24 -2.83
C GLY A 83 13.04 -8.80 -1.66
N GLY A 84 14.21 -9.35 -2.00
CA GLY A 84 15.17 -9.85 -1.00
C GLY A 84 15.92 -8.72 -0.29
N PRO A 85 16.60 -9.02 0.83
CA PRO A 85 17.48 -8.05 1.47
C PRO A 85 18.53 -7.54 0.47
N VAL A 86 18.75 -6.22 0.48
CA VAL A 86 19.80 -5.57 -0.30
C VAL A 86 21.12 -5.70 0.48
N ALA A 87 22.17 -6.19 -0.18
CA ALA A 87 23.50 -6.36 0.40
C ALA A 87 24.24 -5.04 0.62
#